data_AF-A0A8H7VV73-F1
#
_entry.id   AF-A0A8H7VV73-F1
#
_cell.length_a   1.000
_cell.length_b   1.000
_cell.length_c   1.000
_cell.angle_alpha   90.00
_cell.angle_beta   90.00
_cell.angle_gamma   90.00
#
_symmetry.space_group_name_H-M   'P 1'
#
loop_
_entity.id
_entity.type
_entity.pdbx_description
1 polymer ?
#
loop_
_entity_poly.entity_id
_entity_poly.type
_entity_poly.pdbx_seq_one_letter_code
_entity_poly.pdbx_strand_id
1 'polypeptide(L)'
;MQPENTIVMDARQSVEDQLNELLQELFELSVIVYDFQPDGNKLVWKKINSVIDHYQKIDELKDGIESFIPEEVINFVEHGKNPDIFTQGFVERAATENQFTNGKIKAVNEFRGILTEEFSKSFPDLYNGSQ
;
A
#
# COMPACT_ATOMS: atom_id res chain seq x y z
N MET A 1 13.43 17.11 12.42
CA MET A 1 13.00 15.70 12.59
C MET A 1 12.85 15.10 11.20
N GLN A 2 13.41 13.90 10.98
CA GLN A 2 13.41 13.02 9.78
C GLN A 2 14.80 12.74 9.15
N PRO A 3 15.69 12.01 9.85
CA PRO A 3 16.78 11.25 9.24
C PRO A 3 16.38 9.82 8.79
N GLU A 4 15.24 9.29 9.24
CA GLU A 4 14.78 7.91 8.95
C GLU A 4 14.40 7.68 7.48
N ASN A 5 13.88 8.71 6.80
CA ASN A 5 13.29 8.55 5.47
C ASN A 5 14.33 8.37 4.34
N THR A 6 15.60 8.69 4.59
CA THR A 6 16.67 8.61 3.58
C THR A 6 17.20 7.19 3.41
N ILE A 7 17.25 6.40 4.50
CA ILE A 7 17.82 5.03 4.47
C ILE A 7 16.84 4.06 3.80
N VAL A 8 15.53 4.23 4.05
CA VAL A 8 14.48 3.36 3.49
C VAL A 8 14.31 3.55 1.97
N MET A 9 14.48 4.78 1.47
CA MET A 9 14.46 5.03 0.02
C MET A 9 15.62 4.35 -0.72
N ASP A 10 16.79 4.24 -0.08
CA ASP A 10 17.98 3.63 -0.67
C ASP A 10 17.83 2.11 -0.84
N ALA A 11 17.31 1.42 0.18
CA ALA A 11 17.06 -0.02 0.13
C ALA A 11 15.98 -0.39 -0.90
N ARG A 12 14.87 0.37 -0.96
CA ARG A 12 13.81 0.17 -1.95
C ARG A 12 14.33 0.37 -3.38
N GLN A 13 15.06 1.46 -3.62
CA GLN A 13 15.63 1.73 -4.94
C GLN A 13 16.61 0.64 -5.35
N SER A 14 17.46 0.19 -4.43
CA SER A 14 18.41 -0.90 -4.67
C SER A 14 17.71 -2.19 -5.08
N VAL A 15 16.57 -2.54 -4.44
CA VAL A 15 15.77 -3.70 -4.85
C VAL A 15 15.15 -3.52 -6.22
N GLU A 16 14.64 -2.33 -6.54
CA GLU A 16 14.05 -2.03 -7.84
C GLU A 16 15.09 -2.13 -8.97
N ASP A 17 16.28 -1.58 -8.78
CA ASP A 17 17.39 -1.68 -9.73
C ASP A 17 17.79 -3.15 -9.93
N GLN A 18 17.93 -3.90 -8.84
CA GLN A 18 18.29 -5.32 -8.85
C GLN A 18 17.23 -6.19 -9.56
N LEU A 19 15.94 -5.86 -9.43
CA LEU A 19 14.83 -6.52 -10.15
C LEU A 19 14.87 -6.21 -11.66
N ASN A 20 15.15 -4.96 -12.03
CA ASN A 20 15.28 -4.58 -13.45
C ASN A 20 16.47 -5.29 -14.11
N GLU A 21 17.61 -5.38 -13.42
CA GLU A 21 18.76 -6.14 -13.90
C GLU A 21 18.45 -7.63 -14.04
N LEU A 22 17.75 -8.23 -13.07
CA LEU A 22 17.29 -9.62 -13.15
C LEU A 22 16.38 -9.86 -14.36
N LEU A 23 15.43 -8.95 -14.63
CA LEU A 23 14.56 -9.03 -15.81
C LEU A 23 15.36 -9.00 -17.11
N GLN A 24 16.37 -8.14 -17.19
CA GLN A 24 17.27 -8.06 -18.33
C GLN A 24 18.07 -9.37 -18.51
N GLU A 25 18.62 -9.93 -17.43
CA GLU A 25 19.34 -11.20 -17.45
C GLU A 25 18.46 -12.37 -17.90
N LEU A 26 17.20 -12.43 -17.44
CA LEU A 26 16.22 -13.43 -17.87
C LEU A 26 15.85 -13.27 -19.35
N PHE A 27 15.69 -12.03 -19.82
CA PHE A 27 15.43 -11.76 -21.23
C PHE A 27 16.60 -12.20 -22.10
N GLU A 28 17.84 -11.84 -21.75
CA GLU A 28 19.03 -12.25 -22.49
C GLU A 28 19.21 -13.77 -22.50
N LEU A 29 18.96 -14.43 -21.37
CA LEU A 29 18.95 -15.89 -21.29
C LEU A 29 17.92 -16.48 -22.25
N SER A 30 16.71 -15.91 -22.33
CA SER A 30 15.68 -16.37 -23.26
C SER A 30 16.12 -16.25 -24.73
N VAL A 31 16.81 -15.17 -25.08
CA VAL A 31 17.34 -14.94 -26.44
C VAL A 31 18.44 -15.96 -26.78
N ILE A 32 19.36 -16.20 -25.84
CA ILE A 32 20.46 -17.17 -26.02
C ILE A 32 19.93 -18.60 -26.16
N VAL A 33 18.90 -18.97 -25.40
CA VAL A 33 18.27 -20.29 -25.50
C VAL A 33 17.47 -20.42 -26.80
N TYR A 34 16.84 -19.34 -27.25
CA TYR A 34 16.10 -19.31 -28.52
C TYR A 34 17.02 -19.51 -29.74
N ASP A 35 18.17 -18.83 -29.79
CA ASP A 35 19.20 -18.99 -30.82
C ASP A 35 20.43 -19.75 -30.30
N PHE A 36 20.18 -20.99 -29.85
CA PHE A 36 21.23 -21.79 -29.24
C PHE A 36 22.27 -22.26 -30.26
N GLN A 37 23.52 -21.85 -30.05
CA GLN A 37 24.67 -22.25 -30.86
C GLN A 37 25.47 -23.38 -30.17
N PRO A 38 26.22 -24.23 -30.91
CA PRO A 38 26.96 -25.36 -30.34
C PRO A 38 27.93 -24.99 -29.20
N ASP A 39 28.53 -23.80 -29.26
CA ASP A 39 29.43 -23.27 -28.22
C ASP A 39 28.72 -22.42 -27.15
N GLY A 40 27.39 -22.29 -27.24
CA GLY A 40 26.55 -21.44 -26.39
C GLY A 40 26.36 -21.95 -24.97
N ASN A 41 26.67 -23.22 -24.69
CA ASN A 41 26.52 -23.82 -23.36
C ASN A 41 27.20 -23.00 -22.25
N LYS A 42 28.43 -22.54 -22.50
CA LYS A 42 29.18 -21.74 -21.51
C LYS A 42 28.49 -20.41 -21.20
N LEU A 43 27.86 -19.80 -22.22
CA LEU A 43 27.15 -18.53 -22.08
C LEU A 43 25.84 -18.71 -21.32
N VAL A 44 25.06 -19.77 -21.63
CA VAL A 44 23.86 -20.15 -20.89
C VAL A 44 24.17 -20.38 -19.42
N TRP A 45 25.21 -21.17 -19.11
CA TRP A 45 25.64 -21.41 -17.73
C TRP A 45 26.02 -20.13 -16.99
N LYS A 46 26.75 -19.22 -17.65
CA LYS A 46 27.09 -17.92 -17.07
C LYS A 46 25.83 -17.12 -16.72
N LYS A 47 24.83 -17.10 -17.61
CA LYS A 47 23.57 -16.37 -17.40
C LYS A 47 22.71 -16.99 -16.29
N ILE A 48 22.63 -18.31 -16.22
CA ILE A 48 21.95 -19.00 -15.10
C ILE A 48 22.60 -18.62 -13.76
N ASN A 49 23.93 -18.65 -13.68
CA ASN A 49 24.62 -18.24 -12.45
C ASN A 49 24.37 -16.77 -12.11
N SER A 50 24.35 -15.88 -13.12
CA SER A 50 23.99 -14.47 -12.92
C SER A 50 22.60 -14.34 -12.29
N VAL A 51 21.59 -15.05 -12.84
CA VAL A 51 20.22 -15.06 -12.28
C VAL A 51 20.20 -15.53 -10.82
N ILE A 52 20.97 -16.57 -10.47
CA ILE A 52 21.09 -17.05 -9.08
C ILE A 52 21.71 -15.97 -8.18
N ASP A 53 22.78 -15.32 -8.62
CA ASP A 53 23.42 -14.21 -7.89
C ASP A 53 22.44 -13.04 -7.70
N HIS A 54 21.61 -12.76 -8.71
CA HIS A 54 20.60 -11.72 -8.61
C HIS A 54 19.53 -12.06 -7.55
N TYR A 55 19.06 -13.31 -7.50
CA TYR A 55 18.12 -13.75 -6.46
C TYR A 55 18.72 -13.67 -5.05
N GLN A 56 19.99 -14.04 -4.88
CA GLN A 56 20.68 -13.94 -3.59
C GLN A 56 20.75 -12.50 -3.09
N LYS A 57 21.15 -11.56 -3.95
CA LYS A 57 21.20 -10.13 -3.62
C LYS A 57 19.82 -9.57 -3.24
N ILE A 58 18.75 -9.99 -3.93
CA ILE A 58 17.39 -9.57 -3.58
C ILE A 58 17.01 -10.09 -2.19
N ASP A 59 17.34 -11.34 -1.85
CA ASP A 59 17.07 -11.90 -0.52
C ASP A 59 17.86 -11.18 0.59
N GLU A 60 19.09 -10.74 0.32
CA GLU A 60 19.89 -9.93 1.26
C GLU A 60 19.31 -8.53 1.48
N LEU A 61 18.73 -7.93 0.43
CA LEU A 61 18.14 -6.59 0.51
C LEU A 61 16.75 -6.57 1.18
N LYS A 62 16.10 -7.73 1.36
CA LYS A 62 14.74 -7.82 1.92
C LYS A 62 14.63 -7.20 3.32
N ASP A 63 15.68 -7.36 4.13
CA ASP A 63 15.70 -6.90 5.52
C ASP A 63 15.76 -5.36 5.61
N GLY A 64 16.11 -4.68 4.51
CA GLY A 64 16.07 -3.23 4.39
C GLY A 64 14.70 -2.65 4.06
N ILE A 65 13.68 -3.49 3.80
CA ILE A 65 12.33 -3.06 3.42
C ILE A 65 11.34 -3.42 4.54
N GLU A 66 10.94 -2.42 5.33
CA GLU A 66 9.96 -2.58 6.42
C GLU A 66 8.51 -2.28 5.98
N SER A 67 8.24 -2.20 4.69
CA SER A 67 6.93 -1.79 4.17
C SER A 67 5.87 -2.89 4.34
N PHE A 68 4.77 -2.57 5.02
CA PHE A 68 3.59 -3.43 5.04
C PHE A 68 2.78 -3.29 3.74
N ILE A 69 2.46 -4.43 3.12
CA ILE A 69 1.64 -4.49 1.90
C ILE A 69 0.34 -5.23 2.25
N PRO A 70 -0.84 -4.58 2.11
CA PRO A 70 -2.12 -5.25 2.31
C PRO A 70 -2.32 -6.42 1.33
N GLU A 71 -2.94 -7.50 1.80
CA GLU A 71 -3.22 -8.70 0.98
C GLU A 71 -4.08 -8.37 -0.26
N GLU A 72 -4.98 -7.40 -0.15
CA GLU A 72 -5.79 -6.92 -1.26
C GLU A 72 -4.93 -6.29 -2.36
N VAL A 73 -3.86 -5.57 -2.02
CA VAL A 73 -2.94 -5.00 -3.01
C VAL A 73 -2.19 -6.11 -3.75
N ILE A 74 -1.77 -7.16 -3.04
CA ILE A 74 -1.14 -8.35 -3.63
C ILE A 74 -2.12 -9.01 -4.63
N ASN A 75 -3.37 -9.23 -4.21
CA ASN A 75 -4.41 -9.79 -5.07
C ASN A 75 -4.62 -8.95 -6.34
N PHE A 76 -4.55 -7.61 -6.27
CA PHE A 76 -4.67 -6.78 -7.46
C PHE A 76 -3.55 -7.06 -8.45
N VAL A 77 -2.30 -7.13 -7.98
CA VAL A 77 -1.13 -7.43 -8.81
C VAL A 77 -1.22 -8.82 -9.42
N GLU A 78 -1.61 -9.85 -8.64
CA GLU A 78 -1.77 -11.23 -9.14
C GLU A 78 -2.81 -11.36 -10.26
N HIS A 79 -3.85 -10.54 -10.22
CA HIS A 79 -4.89 -10.50 -11.26
C HIS A 79 -4.58 -9.51 -12.40
N GLY A 80 -3.37 -8.94 -12.44
CA GLY A 80 -2.97 -7.97 -13.48
C GLY A 80 -3.73 -6.64 -13.40
N LYS A 81 -4.27 -6.27 -12.23
CA LYS A 81 -4.94 -4.99 -12.00
C LYS A 81 -3.97 -3.96 -11.44
N ASN A 82 -4.23 -2.69 -11.75
CA ASN A 82 -3.44 -1.59 -11.17
C ASN A 82 -3.70 -1.50 -9.64
N PRO A 83 -2.68 -1.68 -8.78
CA PRO A 83 -2.84 -1.57 -7.32
C PRO A 83 -3.29 -0.18 -6.84
N ASP A 84 -3.08 0.88 -7.62
CA ASP A 84 -3.51 2.24 -7.26
C ASP A 84 -5.02 2.36 -7.12
N ILE A 85 -5.78 1.50 -7.80
CA ILE A 85 -7.25 1.44 -7.71
C ILE A 85 -7.67 1.07 -6.28
N PHE A 86 -6.92 0.19 -5.59
CA PHE A 86 -7.19 -0.13 -4.19
C PHE A 86 -6.99 1.12 -3.32
N THR A 87 -5.86 1.81 -3.49
CA THR A 87 -5.55 3.05 -2.75
C THR A 87 -6.62 4.11 -2.97
N GLN A 88 -7.03 4.32 -4.23
CA GLN A 88 -8.10 5.26 -4.57
C GLN A 88 -9.41 4.89 -3.85
N GLY A 89 -9.87 3.63 -3.98
CA GLY A 89 -11.10 3.18 -3.36
C GLY A 89 -11.07 3.22 -1.83
N PHE A 90 -9.90 2.98 -1.23
CA PHE A 90 -9.70 3.10 0.20
C PHE A 90 -9.86 4.55 0.67
N VAL A 91 -9.23 5.51 -0.01
CA VAL A 91 -9.34 6.94 0.29
C VAL A 91 -10.78 7.44 0.11
N GLU A 92 -11.43 7.06 -0.99
CA GLU A 92 -12.83 7.42 -1.27
C GLU A 92 -13.79 6.88 -0.20
N ARG A 93 -13.59 5.62 0.22
CA ARG A 93 -14.38 5.01 1.30
C ARG A 93 -14.16 5.73 2.63
N ALA A 94 -12.91 5.99 3.00
CA ALA A 94 -12.59 6.70 4.23
C ALA A 94 -13.22 8.09 4.27
N ALA A 95 -13.18 8.84 3.15
CA ALA A 95 -13.83 10.14 3.04
C ALA A 95 -15.35 10.04 3.19
N THR A 96 -15.97 9.06 2.53
CA THR A 96 -17.42 8.82 2.58
C THR A 96 -17.87 8.45 4.00
N GLU A 97 -17.17 7.52 4.65
CA GLU A 97 -17.48 7.07 6.02
C GLU A 97 -17.29 8.19 7.04
N ASN A 98 -16.27 9.04 6.86
CA ASN A 98 -16.05 10.20 7.72
C ASN A 98 -17.19 11.23 7.58
N GLN A 99 -17.59 11.57 6.35
CA GLN A 99 -18.71 12.48 6.11
C GLN A 99 -20.02 11.93 6.68
N PHE A 100 -20.28 10.64 6.48
CA PHE A 100 -21.47 9.98 7.01
C PHE A 100 -21.51 9.99 8.54
N THR A 101 -20.38 9.69 9.18
CA THR A 101 -20.24 9.70 10.64
C THR A 101 -20.44 11.12 11.20
N ASN A 102 -19.85 12.13 10.56
CA ASN A 102 -20.06 13.53 10.93
C ASN A 102 -21.53 13.95 10.79
N GLY A 103 -22.22 13.49 9.74
CA GLY A 103 -23.65 13.70 9.56
C GLY A 103 -24.48 13.13 10.71
N LYS A 104 -24.16 11.90 11.16
CA LYS A 104 -24.81 11.29 12.34
C LYS A 104 -24.58 12.11 13.61
N ILE A 105 -23.35 12.57 13.85
CA ILE A 105 -23.01 13.40 15.01
C ILE A 105 -23.84 14.69 15.01
N LYS A 106 -23.93 15.36 13.85
CA LYS A 106 -24.74 16.59 13.71
C LYS A 106 -26.22 16.34 13.99
N ALA A 107 -26.80 15.28 13.41
CA ALA A 107 -28.21 14.94 13.62
C ALA A 107 -28.52 14.64 15.09
N VAL A 108 -27.63 13.92 15.79
CA VAL A 108 -27.81 13.64 17.23
C VAL A 108 -27.72 14.92 18.06
N ASN A 109 -26.79 15.83 17.74
CA ASN A 109 -26.67 17.11 18.43
C ASN A 109 -27.89 18.01 18.21
N GLU A 110 -28.41 18.06 16.98
CA GLU A 110 -29.62 18.79 16.65
C GLU A 110 -30.84 18.22 17.39
N PHE A 111 -31.01 16.89 17.37
CA PHE A 111 -32.06 16.22 18.12
C PHE A 111 -31.99 16.52 19.62
N ARG A 112 -30.78 16.49 20.21
CA ARG A 112 -30.58 16.89 21.61
C ARG A 112 -31.01 18.33 21.86
N GLY A 113 -30.70 19.25 20.95
CA GLY A 113 -31.10 20.65 21.02
C GLY A 113 -32.62 20.80 21.06
N ILE A 114 -33.32 20.20 20.09
CA ILE A 114 -34.78 20.19 20.01
C ILE A 114 -35.41 19.61 21.28
N LEU A 115 -34.90 18.45 21.71
CA LEU A 115 -35.40 17.78 22.90
C LEU A 115 -35.25 18.65 24.16
N THR A 116 -34.10 19.30 24.32
CA THR A 116 -33.83 20.22 25.45
C THR A 116 -34.77 21.42 25.43
N GLU A 117 -35.02 21.98 24.25
CA GLU A 117 -35.96 23.10 24.09
C GLU A 117 -37.39 22.71 24.48
N GLU A 118 -37.87 21.57 23.99
CA GLU A 118 -39.21 21.08 24.30
C GLU A 118 -39.38 20.68 25.77
N PHE A 119 -38.34 20.10 26.39
CA PHE A 119 -38.32 19.87 27.83
C PHE A 119 -38.36 21.17 28.63
N SER A 120 -37.62 22.20 28.21
CA SER A 120 -37.61 23.50 28.90
C SER A 120 -38.98 24.19 28.83
N LYS A 121 -39.70 24.05 27.70
CA LYS A 121 -41.08 24.56 27.55
C LYS A 121 -42.08 23.78 28.40
N SER A 122 -41.98 22.46 28.41
CA SER A 122 -42.98 21.57 29.05
C SER A 122 -42.79 21.45 30.57
N PHE A 123 -41.55 21.60 31.06
CA PHE A 123 -41.20 21.47 32.47
C PHE A 123 -40.30 22.63 32.94
N PRO A 124 -40.79 23.87 32.94
CA PRO A 124 -39.98 25.05 33.27
C PRO A 124 -39.43 25.03 34.70
N ASP A 125 -40.15 24.42 35.64
CA ASP A 125 -39.74 24.34 37.06
C ASP A 125 -38.49 23.48 37.29
N LEU A 126 -38.24 22.49 36.42
CA LEU A 126 -37.04 21.65 36.48
C LEU A 126 -35.78 22.38 36.00
N TYR A 127 -35.91 23.41 35.17
CA TYR A 127 -34.80 24.20 34.63
C TYR A 127 -34.58 25.51 35.39
N ASN A 128 -35.62 26.08 36.00
CA ASN A 128 -35.53 27.31 36.79
C ASN A 128 -35.11 27.08 38.25
N GLY A 129 -35.04 25.81 38.69
CA GLY A 129 -34.75 25.42 40.08
C GLY A 129 -33.27 25.13 40.41
N SER A 130 -32.33 25.35 39.48
CA SER A 130 -30.89 25.17 39.72
C SER A 130 -30.16 26.51 39.96
N GLN A 131 -30.66 27.34 40.87
CA GLN A 131 -29.86 28.35 41.57
C GLN A 131 -29.53 27.87 42.99
#